data_AF-A0A368CJQ1-F1
#
_entry.id   AF-A0A368CJQ1-F1
#
_cell.length_a   1.000
_cell.length_b   1.000
_cell.length_c   1.000
_cell.angle_alpha   90.00
_cell.angle_beta   90.00
_cell.angle_gamma   90.00
#
_symmetry.space_group_name_H-M   'P 1'
#
loop_
_entity.id
_entity.type
_entity.pdbx_description
1 polymer ?
#
loop_
_entity_poly.entity_id
_entity_poly.type
_entity_poly.pdbx_seq_one_letter_code
_entity_poly.pdbx_strand_id
1 'polypeptide(L)' 'MVAATPAATTTTKPLQPKLVPQRRLPRFGFHTHCERANGRAAMLGFFALLAAEQWLGHGLLVWP' A
#
# COMPACT_ATOMS: atom_id res chain seq x y z
N MET A 1 -37.99 55.35 0.15
CA MET A 1 -38.11 54.25 -0.82
C MET A 1 -36.88 53.36 -0.69
N VAL A 2 -36.93 52.31 0.13
CA VAL A 2 -35.81 51.37 0.33
C VAL A 2 -36.23 50.06 -0.32
N ALA A 3 -35.60 49.72 -1.44
CA ALA A 3 -35.82 48.45 -2.11
C ALA A 3 -35.05 47.35 -1.35
N ALA A 4 -35.77 46.38 -0.81
CA ALA A 4 -35.19 45.20 -0.18
C ALA A 4 -34.64 44.25 -1.27
N THR A 5 -33.33 44.03 -1.26
CA THR A 5 -32.63 43.06 -2.11
C THR A 5 -33.00 41.63 -1.68
N PRO A 6 -33.43 40.72 -2.57
CA PRO A 6 -33.67 39.34 -2.19
C PRO A 6 -32.33 38.60 -2.01
N ALA A 7 -32.16 38.02 -0.83
CA ALA A 7 -31.00 37.21 -0.45
C ALA A 7 -30.86 35.96 -1.34
N ALA A 8 -29.64 35.69 -1.80
CA ALA A 8 -29.32 34.54 -2.62
C ALA A 8 -29.50 33.21 -1.84
N THR A 9 -30.37 32.34 -2.34
CA THR A 9 -30.62 31.00 -1.82
C THR A 9 -29.50 30.04 -2.25
N THR A 10 -28.52 29.79 -1.36
CA THR A 10 -27.52 28.74 -1.55
C THR A 10 -28.18 27.37 -1.44
N THR A 11 -28.45 26.76 -2.60
CA THR A 11 -29.01 25.39 -2.69
C THR A 11 -27.93 24.37 -2.33
N THR A 12 -27.88 23.98 -1.06
CA THR A 12 -27.03 22.88 -0.57
C THR A 12 -27.55 21.56 -1.15
N LYS A 13 -26.93 21.08 -2.23
CA LYS A 13 -27.18 19.74 -2.78
C LYS A 13 -26.81 18.68 -1.73
N PRO A 14 -27.72 17.79 -1.31
CA PRO A 14 -27.37 16.73 -0.38
C PRO A 14 -26.33 15.80 -1.02
N LEU A 15 -25.26 15.48 -0.28
CA LEU A 15 -24.27 14.48 -0.70
C LEU A 15 -24.98 13.13 -0.85
N GLN A 16 -25.23 12.71 -2.09
CA GLN A 16 -25.75 11.37 -2.34
C GLN A 16 -24.62 10.35 -2.07
N PRO A 17 -24.79 9.41 -1.13
CA PRO A 17 -23.80 8.39 -0.87
C PRO A 17 -23.71 7.47 -2.08
N LYS A 18 -22.53 7.36 -2.67
CA LYS A 18 -22.28 6.45 -3.78
C LYS A 18 -22.35 5.02 -3.23
N LEU A 19 -23.37 4.26 -3.61
CA LEU A 19 -23.74 2.94 -3.07
C LEU A 19 -22.63 1.89 -3.11
N VAL A 20 -21.60 2.08 -3.94
CA VAL A 20 -20.41 1.22 -3.97
C VAL A 20 -19.16 2.10 -3.92
N PRO A 21 -18.35 2.03 -2.84
CA PRO A 21 -17.06 2.69 -2.81
C PRO A 21 -16.21 2.13 -3.95
N GLN A 22 -15.74 2.99 -4.84
CA GLN A 22 -14.81 2.61 -5.89
C GLN A 22 -13.54 2.10 -5.21
N ARG A 23 -13.27 0.79 -5.29
CA ARG A 23 -12.03 0.17 -4.82
C ARG A 23 -10.86 0.76 -5.63
N ARG A 24 -10.32 1.88 -5.17
CA ARG A 24 -9.01 2.36 -5.57
C ARG A 24 -8.02 1.32 -5.02
N LEU A 25 -7.18 0.74 -5.88
CA LEU A 25 -6.09 -0.11 -5.39
C LEU A 25 -5.27 0.74 -4.41
N PRO A 26 -5.15 0.34 -3.13
CA PRO A 26 -4.35 1.09 -2.17
C PRO A 26 -2.90 1.12 -2.69
N ARG A 27 -2.32 2.32 -2.72
CA ARG A 27 -0.96 2.59 -3.23
C ARG A 27 0.15 2.05 -2.31
N PHE A 28 -0.23 1.42 -1.19
CA PHE A 28 0.65 0.87 -0.16
C PHE A 28 0.07 -0.48 0.30
N GLY A 29 0.90 -1.54 0.37
CA GLY A 29 0.49 -2.92 0.63
C GLY A 29 1.37 -3.98 -0.05
N PHE A 30 0.89 -5.23 -0.09
CA PHE A 30 1.49 -6.28 -0.93
C PHE A 30 0.86 -6.18 -2.32
N HIS A 31 1.59 -5.55 -3.24
CA HIS A 31 1.19 -5.39 -4.63
C HIS A 31 1.88 -6.48 -5.42
N THR A 32 1.28 -6.99 -6.49
CA THR A 32 1.83 -8.12 -7.26
C THR A 32 3.28 -7.90 -7.73
N HIS A 33 3.64 -6.66 -8.09
CA HIS A 33 5.02 -6.32 -8.43
C HIS A 33 5.98 -6.39 -7.24
N CYS A 34 5.57 -5.85 -6.08
CA CYS A 34 6.34 -5.89 -4.84
C CYS A 34 6.48 -7.31 -4.30
N GLU A 35 5.42 -8.13 -4.37
CA GLU A 35 5.47 -9.54 -3.97
C GLU A 35 6.43 -10.35 -4.85
N ARG A 36 6.40 -10.13 -6.17
CA ARG A 36 7.35 -10.76 -7.10
C ARG A 36 8.79 -10.29 -6.85
N ALA A 37 8.99 -9.01 -6.60
CA ALA A 37 10.32 -8.47 -6.30
C ALA A 37 10.87 -9.03 -4.98
N ASN A 38 10.06 -9.03 -3.91
CA ASN A 38 10.44 -9.57 -2.61
C ASN A 38 10.68 -11.07 -2.67
N GLY A 39 9.85 -11.83 -3.40
CA GLY A 39 10.06 -13.27 -3.60
C GLY A 39 11.39 -13.58 -4.30
N ARG A 40 11.76 -12.79 -5.32
CA ARG A 40 13.07 -12.94 -6.00
C ARG A 40 14.23 -12.59 -5.08
N ALA A 41 14.12 -11.50 -4.33
CA ALA A 41 15.12 -11.11 -3.34
C ALA A 41 15.31 -12.19 -2.27
N ALA A 42 14.22 -12.82 -1.82
CA ALA A 42 14.27 -13.94 -0.87
C ALA A 42 14.96 -15.18 -1.46
N MET A 43 14.69 -15.54 -2.72
CA MET A 43 15.39 -16.65 -3.39
C MET A 43 16.90 -16.39 -3.44
N LEU A 44 17.31 -15.20 -3.84
CA LEU A 44 18.73 -14.82 -3.90
C LEU A 44 19.37 -14.79 -2.50
N GLY A 45 18.67 -14.22 -1.52
CA GLY A 45 19.15 -14.16 -0.13
C GLY A 45 19.33 -15.55 0.48
N PHE A 46 18.42 -16.48 0.19
CA PHE A 46 18.54 -17.86 0.65
C PHE A 46 19.75 -18.57 0.06
N PHE A 47 19.96 -18.46 -1.26
CA PHE A 47 21.15 -19.04 -1.90
C PHE A 47 22.45 -18.40 -1.41
N ALA A 48 22.45 -17.08 -1.18
CA ALA A 48 23.60 -16.38 -0.63
C ALA A 48 23.95 -16.86 0.79
N LEU A 49 22.94 -17.12 1.63
CA LEU A 49 23.14 -17.69 2.97
C LEU A 49 23.77 -19.08 2.91
N LEU A 50 23.30 -19.96 2.03
CA LEU A 50 23.88 -21.30 1.85
C LEU A 50 25.34 -21.22 1.39
N ALA A 51 25.64 -20.33 0.43
CA ALA A 51 27.01 -20.13 -0.05
C ALA A 51 27.93 -19.60 1.06
N ALA A 52 27.44 -18.66 1.87
CA ALA A 52 28.16 -18.13 3.01
C ALA A 52 28.41 -19.21 4.07
N GLU A 53 27.40 -20.01 4.42
CA GLU A 53 27.53 -21.12 5.37
C GLU A 53 28.57 -22.16 4.91
N GLN A 54 28.58 -22.49 3.62
CA GLN A 54 29.58 -23.38 3.03
C GLN A 54 31.01 -22.82 3.13
N TRP A 55 31.17 -21.50 3.03
CA TRP A 55 32.47 -20.84 3.18
C TRP A 55 32.92 -20.72 4.63
N LEU A 56 31.99 -20.47 5.56
CA LEU A 56 32.31 -20.31 6.98
C LEU A 56 32.49 -21.66 7.70
N GLY A 57 31.91 -22.75 7.18
CA GLY A 57 32.03 -24.10 7.74
C GLY A 57 31.25 -24.31 9.05
N HIS A 58 30.40 -23.36 9.43
CA HIS A 58 29.48 -23.44 10.56
C HIS A 58 28.22 -22.61 10.28
N GLY A 59 27.10 -22.96 10.90
CA GLY A 59 25.82 -22.31 10.65
C GLY A 59 25.78 -20.83 11.08
N LEU A 60 25.37 -19.94 10.17
CA LEU A 60 25.26 -18.50 10.45
C LEU A 60 24.16 -18.15 11.46
N LEU A 61 23.08 -18.93 11.49
CA LEU A 61 21.94 -18.74 12.41
C LEU A 61 21.92 -19.81 13.50
N VAL A 62 23.07 -20.07 14.12
CA VAL A 62 23.11 -20.86 15.34
C VAL A 62 22.55 -20.02 16.48
N TRP A 63 21.37 -20.40 16.96
CA TRP A 63 20.83 -19.93 18.22
C TRP A 63 21.47 -20.74 19.36
N PRO A 64 22.02 -20.11 20.42
CA PRO A 64 22.62 -20.81 21.54
C PRO A 64 21.61 -21.54 22.43
#